data_AF-A0A819PH92-F1
#
_entry.id   AF-A0A819PH92-F1
#
_cell.length_a   1.000
_cell.length_b   1.000
_cell.length_c   1.000
_cell.angle_alpha   90.00
_cell.angle_beta   90.00
_cell.angle_gamma   90.00
#
_symmetry.space_group_name_H-M   'P 1'
#
loop_
_entity.id
_entity.type
_entity.pdbx_description
1 polymer ?
#
loop_
_entity_poly.entity_id
_entity_poly.type
_entity_poly.pdbx_seq_one_letter_code
_entity_poly.pdbx_strand_id
1 'polypeptide(L)'
;MLENNRLSFRLTCSRDLFDEITVTNIGQRLEYYFQQLYSSNETINRIDTCFTSISKINLILPEETEEMENTAFCRQSHIINE
;
A
#
# COMPACT_ATOMS: atom_id res chain seq x y z
N MET A 1 10.58 -12.23 -11.56
CA MET A 1 11.92 -12.63 -12.04
C MET A 1 12.93 -11.76 -11.31
N LEU A 2 14.02 -12.32 -10.77
CA LEU A 2 15.08 -11.54 -10.14
C LEU A 2 16.14 -11.26 -11.20
N GLU A 3 16.14 -10.07 -11.79
CA GLU A 3 17.16 -9.62 -12.73
C GLU A 3 17.85 -8.39 -12.15
N ASN A 4 19.18 -8.35 -12.14
CA ASN A 4 19.95 -7.19 -11.68
C ASN A 4 19.60 -6.71 -10.27
N ASN A 5 19.33 -7.63 -9.32
CA ASN A 5 18.84 -7.34 -7.97
C ASN A 5 17.51 -6.57 -7.93
N ARG A 6 16.75 -6.55 -9.03
CA ARG A 6 15.39 -5.99 -9.09
C ARG A 6 14.39 -7.12 -9.18
N LEU A 7 13.33 -6.99 -8.38
CA LEU A 7 12.19 -7.89 -8.45
C LEU A 7 11.16 -7.29 -9.41
N SER A 8 10.90 -8.00 -10.51
CA SER A 8 9.89 -7.60 -11.48
C SER A 8 8.65 -8.49 -11.38
N PHE A 9 7.49 -7.84 -11.34
CA PHE A 9 6.16 -8.46 -11.36
C PHE A 9 5.48 -8.21 -12.71
N ARG A 10 4.72 -9.20 -13.16
CA ARG A 10 3.82 -9.07 -14.32
C ARG A 10 2.41 -9.44 -13.88
N LEU A 11 1.50 -8.48 -13.94
CA LEU A 11 0.08 -8.71 -13.70
C LEU A 11 -0.60 -9.01 -15.02
N THR A 12 -1.29 -10.15 -15.10
CA THR A 12 -2.10 -10.55 -16.26
C THR A 12 -3.54 -10.70 -15.78
N CYS A 13 -4.47 -10.03 -16.44
CA CYS A 13 -5.86 -9.90 -16.02
C CYS A 13 -6.80 -9.93 -17.23
N SER A 14 -8.07 -10.28 -16.99
CA SER A 14 -9.10 -10.24 -18.03
C SER A 14 -9.54 -8.80 -18.28
N ARG A 15 -9.54 -8.39 -19.55
CA ARG A 15 -10.03 -7.07 -19.97
C ARG A 15 -11.53 -6.90 -19.77
N ASP A 16 -12.29 -7.99 -19.70
CA ASP A 16 -13.73 -7.96 -19.47
C ASP A 16 -14.08 -7.66 -18.00
N LEU A 17 -13.10 -7.80 -17.10
CA LEU A 17 -13.29 -7.64 -15.66
C LEU A 17 -12.54 -6.44 -15.08
N PHE A 18 -11.49 -5.99 -15.74
CA PHE A 18 -10.60 -4.96 -15.20
C PHE A 18 -10.26 -3.93 -16.26
N ASP A 19 -10.44 -2.65 -15.90
CA ASP A 19 -9.89 -1.53 -16.66
C ASP A 19 -8.41 -1.29 -16.29
N GLU A 20 -7.74 -0.49 -17.12
CA GLU A 20 -6.31 -0.20 -16.97
C GLU A 20 -5.97 0.51 -15.66
N ILE A 21 -6.86 1.39 -15.19
CA ILE A 21 -6.69 2.14 -13.94
C ILE A 21 -6.72 1.17 -12.76
N THR A 22 -7.68 0.26 -12.74
CA THR A 22 -7.83 -0.76 -11.70
C THR A 22 -6.60 -1.66 -11.66
N VAL A 23 -6.08 -2.09 -12.81
CA VAL A 23 -4.87 -2.93 -12.87
C VAL A 23 -3.64 -2.18 -12.38
N THR A 24 -3.52 -0.90 -12.74
CA THR A 24 -2.44 -0.02 -12.26
C THR A 24 -2.48 0.13 -10.75
N ASN A 25 -3.67 0.40 -10.20
CA ASN A 25 -3.92 0.53 -8.78
C ASN A 25 -3.63 -0.78 -8.00
N ILE A 26 -3.89 -1.95 -8.60
CA ILE A 26 -3.50 -3.24 -8.03
C ILE A 26 -1.97 -3.36 -8.00
N GLY A 27 -1.29 -2.95 -9.07
CA GLY A 27 0.17 -2.95 -9.17
C GLY A 27 0.84 -2.08 -8.09
N GLN A 28 0.36 -0.86 -7.90
CA GLN A 28 0.86 0.05 -6.86
C GLN A 28 0.67 -0.53 -5.45
N ARG A 29 -0.51 -1.14 -5.19
CA ARG A 29 -0.77 -1.81 -3.90
C ARG A 29 0.12 -3.02 -3.68
N LEU A 30 0.40 -3.80 -4.73
CA LEU A 30 1.31 -4.93 -4.65
C LEU A 30 2.73 -4.45 -4.29
N GLU A 31 3.21 -3.38 -4.93
CA GLU A 31 4.50 -2.78 -4.61
C GLU A 31 4.54 -2.31 -3.15
N TYR A 32 3.53 -1.54 -2.71
CA TYR A 32 3.43 -1.04 -1.35
C TYR A 32 3.33 -2.15 -0.29
N TYR A 33 2.64 -3.24 -0.62
CA TYR A 33 2.56 -4.45 0.21
C TYR A 33 3.96 -5.08 0.42
N PHE A 34 4.73 -5.24 -0.65
CA PHE A 34 6.09 -5.77 -0.57
C PHE A 34 7.02 -4.82 0.20
N GLN A 35 6.91 -3.51 -0.01
CA GLN A 35 7.67 -2.56 0.79
C GLN A 35 7.38 -2.75 2.28
N GLN A 36 6.12 -2.82 2.71
CA GLN A 36 5.76 -3.00 4.12
C GLN A 36 6.18 -4.34 4.73
N LEU A 37 6.16 -5.42 3.94
CA LEU A 37 6.60 -6.74 4.39
C LEU A 37 8.09 -6.79 4.72
N TYR A 38 8.90 -6.10 3.91
CA TYR A 38 10.36 -6.18 3.94
C TYR A 38 11.03 -4.89 4.43
N SER A 39 10.25 -3.90 4.88
CA SER A 39 10.75 -2.72 5.56
C SER A 39 11.30 -3.13 6.92
N SER A 40 12.61 -3.37 6.99
CA SER A 40 13.32 -3.63 8.23
C SER A 40 13.26 -2.38 9.11
N ASN A 41 12.58 -2.44 10.25
CA ASN A 41 12.95 -1.56 11.36
C ASN A 41 14.40 -1.92 11.73
N GLU A 42 15.35 -1.05 11.38
CA GLU A 42 16.82 -1.23 11.45
C GLU A 42 17.40 -1.49 12.86
N THR A 43 16.62 -1.91 13.85
CA THR A 43 17.07 -1.96 15.26
C THR A 43 17.12 -3.35 15.89
N ILE A 44 16.86 -4.45 15.17
CA ILE A 44 16.76 -5.76 15.86
C ILE A 44 17.58 -6.86 15.17
N ASN A 45 18.68 -7.22 15.85
CA ASN A 45 19.49 -8.42 15.71
C ASN A 45 18.70 -9.74 15.90
N ARG A 46 17.57 -9.93 15.23
CA ARG A 46 16.83 -11.20 15.23
C ARG A 46 16.22 -11.45 13.86
N ILE A 47 16.84 -12.38 13.14
CA ILE A 47 16.42 -12.91 11.85
C ILE A 47 14.97 -13.44 11.90
N ASP A 48 14.45 -13.77 13.10
CA ASP A 48 13.11 -14.30 13.30
C ASP A 48 11.98 -13.24 13.35
N THR A 49 12.28 -11.94 13.34
CA THR A 49 11.27 -10.85 13.47
C THR A 49 11.21 -9.90 12.27
N CYS A 50 11.82 -10.27 11.14
CA CYS A 50 12.01 -9.38 9.98
C CYS A 50 10.74 -9.04 9.17
N PHE A 51 9.55 -9.53 9.58
CA PHE A 51 8.32 -9.40 8.81
C PHE A 51 7.23 -8.66 9.59
N THR A 52 6.63 -7.67 8.94
CA THR A 52 5.37 -7.08 9.42
C THR A 52 4.27 -8.14 9.39
N SER A 53 3.52 -8.29 10.49
CA SER A 53 2.34 -9.16 10.52
C SER A 53 1.37 -8.77 9.40
N ILE A 54 0.86 -9.76 8.65
CA ILE A 54 -0.11 -9.53 7.56
C ILE A 54 -1.31 -8.70 8.04
N SER A 55 -1.74 -8.91 9.29
CA SER A 55 -2.84 -8.16 9.91
C SER A 55 -2.59 -6.66 10.09
N LYS A 56 -1.35 -6.20 9.92
CA LYS A 56 -0.93 -4.81 10.10
C LYS A 56 -0.53 -4.14 8.77
N ILE A 57 -0.66 -4.85 7.65
CA ILE A 57 -0.31 -4.32 6.34
C ILE A 57 -1.47 -3.48 5.82
N ASN A 58 -1.15 -2.26 5.40
CA ASN A 58 -2.11 -1.36 4.79
C ASN A 58 -2.20 -1.61 3.29
N LEU A 59 -3.42 -1.76 2.78
CA LEU A 59 -3.70 -1.83 1.34
C LEU A 59 -4.22 -0.50 0.77
N ILE A 60 -4.51 0.46 1.65
CA ILE A 60 -4.80 1.85 1.27
C ILE A 60 -3.46 2.52 1.02
N LEU A 61 -3.30 3.13 -0.16
CA LEU A 61 -2.07 3.84 -0.50
C LEU A 61 -1.92 5.10 0.35
N PRO A 62 -0.70 5.60 0.58
CA PRO A 62 -0.48 6.84 1.33
C PRO A 62 -1.25 8.05 0.75
N GLU A 63 -1.28 8.19 -0.58
CA GLU A 63 -2.01 9.26 -1.29
C GLU A 63 -3.53 9.17 -1.06
N GLU A 64 -4.08 7.96 -1.04
CA GLU A 64 -5.49 7.72 -0.73
C GLU A 64 -5.80 8.06 0.74
N THR A 65 -4.85 7.80 1.64
CA THR A 65 -4.97 8.16 3.05
C THR A 65 -4.97 9.68 3.23
N GLU A 66 -4.08 10.40 2.54
CA GLU A 66 -4.03 11.86 2.55
C GLU A 66 -5.33 12.48 2.02
N GLU A 67 -5.88 11.94 0.92
CA GLU A 67 -7.18 12.40 0.39
C GLU A 67 -8.33 12.15 1.37
N MET A 68 -8.35 10.97 2.01
CA MET A 68 -9.34 10.63 3.03
C MET A 68 -9.27 11.55 4.23
N GLU A 69 -8.06 11.84 4.72
CA GLU A 69 -7.82 12.76 5.83
C GLU A 69 -8.28 14.16 5.48
N ASN A 70 -7.88 14.69 4.33
CA ASN A 70 -8.32 16.01 3.85
C ASN A 70 -9.85 16.10 3.75
N THR A 71 -10.51 15.05 3.24
CA THR A 71 -11.97 14.99 3.17
C THR A 71 -12.62 14.94 4.55
N ALA A 72 -12.05 14.19 5.49
CA ALA A 72 -12.55 14.09 6.86
C ALA A 72 -12.42 15.41 7.63
N PHE A 73 -11.26 16.08 7.54
CA PHE A 73 -11.03 17.38 8.17
C PHE A 73 -11.94 18.48 7.60
N CYS A 74 -12.18 18.50 6.28
CA CYS A 74 -13.13 19.43 5.66
C CYS A 74 -14.58 19.23 6.13
N ARG A 75 -14.94 18.05 6.63
CA ARG A 75 -16.29 17.79 7.16
C ARG A 75 -16.42 18.15 8.65
N GLN A 76 -15.32 18.12 9.42
CA GLN A 76 -15.34 18.41 10.86
C GLN A 76 -15.44 19.91 11.19
N SER A 77 -15.06 20.80 10.27
CA SER A 77 -15.23 22.25 10.44
C SER A 77 -16.68 22.70 10.55
N HIS A 78 -17.66 21.83 10.25
CA HIS A 78 -19.09 22.08 10.43
C HIS A 78 -19.65 21.62 11.80
N ILE A 79 -18.84 21.00 12.67
CA ILE A 79 -19.31 20.45 13.97
C ILE A 79 -18.88 21.34 15.15
N ILE A 80 -17.96 22.29 14.94
CA ILE A 80 -17.53 23.24 15.97
C ILE A 80 -18.29 24.55 15.76
N ASN A 81 -19.60 24.57 16.05
CA ASN A 81 -20.40 25.77 16.34
C ASN A 81 -21.85 25.36 16.64
N GLU A 82 -22.10 24.74 17.79
CA GLU A 82 -23.34 24.88 18.58
C GLU A 82 -23.00 24.89 20.07
#